data_AF-A0A6G0HS35-F1
#
_entry.id   AF-A0A6G0HS35-F1
#
_cell.length_a   1.000
_cell.length_b   1.000
_cell.length_c   1.000
_cell.angle_alpha   90.00
_cell.angle_beta   90.00
_cell.angle_gamma   90.00
#
_symmetry.space_group_name_H-M   'P 1'
#
loop_
_entity.id
_entity.type
_entity.pdbx_description
1 polymer ?
#
loop_
_entity_poly.entity_id
_entity_poly.type
_entity_poly.pdbx_seq_one_letter_code
_entity_poly.pdbx_strand_id
1 'polypeptide(L)'
;MIRAEVGTIFALSWLITWFGHVLSEFKHTLRLYDFFLASHPLMPIYLAATIVLHREKEVKQTECDMAMVHHLLSRIPQDLPYELLIGRAQDLFDQYPPSLLAKRAALQSRKSLSISTFKAFQLSTLHQRPDSVLQRLTKAHGSNSSGHGLEAALPRARGQLWGRGNKMVKMAVWGLSATLGAAVFAVAQTAMDWGPEVLLQLF
;
A
#
# COMPACT_ATOMS: atom_id res chain seq x y z
N MET A 1 17.50 0.96 -14.16
CA MET A 1 16.88 0.21 -13.05
C MET A 1 15.41 -0.10 -13.31
N ILE A 2 14.51 0.88 -13.49
CA ILE A 2 13.07 0.61 -13.77
C ILE A 2 12.89 -0.28 -15.02
N ARG A 3 13.59 0.06 -16.12
CA ARG A 3 13.55 -0.73 -17.37
C ARG A 3 14.05 -2.17 -17.23
N ALA A 4 14.95 -2.42 -16.28
CA ALA A 4 15.51 -3.75 -16.02
C ALA A 4 14.75 -4.49 -14.91
N GLU A 5 13.69 -3.88 -14.34
CA GLU A 5 12.83 -4.48 -13.29
C GLU A 5 13.57 -5.04 -12.05
N VAL A 6 14.80 -4.59 -11.80
CA VAL A 6 15.66 -5.10 -10.70
C VAL A 6 15.17 -4.75 -9.29
N GLY A 7 14.35 -3.70 -9.15
CA GLY A 7 13.91 -3.20 -7.85
C GLY A 7 15.07 -2.74 -6.95
N THR A 8 14.88 -2.83 -5.63
CA THR A 8 15.83 -2.36 -4.61
C THR A 8 16.29 -3.45 -3.63
N ILE A 9 15.86 -4.70 -3.85
CA ILE A 9 16.10 -5.81 -2.91
C ILE A 9 17.59 -6.14 -2.78
N PHE A 10 18.39 -5.94 -3.83
CA PHE A 10 19.84 -6.14 -3.79
C PHE A 10 20.55 -5.33 -2.69
N ALA A 11 20.03 -4.15 -2.34
CA ALA A 11 20.62 -3.27 -1.34
C ALA A 11 20.16 -3.61 0.09
N LEU A 12 19.17 -4.48 0.26
CA LEU A 12 18.61 -4.80 1.58
C LEU A 12 19.68 -5.40 2.50
N SER A 13 20.49 -6.32 1.98
CA SER A 13 21.58 -6.92 2.75
C SER A 13 22.57 -5.84 3.23
N TRP A 14 22.86 -4.84 2.40
CA TRP A 14 23.80 -3.76 2.74
C TRP A 14 23.27 -2.94 3.91
N LEU A 15 22.00 -2.60 3.87
CA LEU A 15 21.36 -1.76 4.87
C LEU A 15 21.20 -2.46 6.21
N ILE A 16 20.81 -3.74 6.23
CA ILE A 16 20.59 -4.45 7.50
C ILE A 16 21.90 -4.83 8.21
N THR A 17 22.99 -5.00 7.47
CA THR A 17 24.31 -5.32 8.06
C THR A 17 25.26 -4.13 8.09
N TRP A 18 24.80 -2.92 7.78
CA TRP A 18 25.65 -1.73 7.62
C TRP A 18 26.91 -2.00 6.78
N PHE A 19 26.74 -2.67 5.63
CA PHE A 19 27.81 -3.07 4.70
C PHE A 19 28.86 -4.05 5.26
N GLY A 20 28.69 -4.56 6.49
CA GLY A 20 29.67 -5.43 7.14
C GLY A 20 29.98 -6.74 6.39
N HIS A 21 29.05 -7.28 5.60
CA HIS A 21 29.31 -8.48 4.77
C HIS A 21 30.00 -8.18 3.43
N VAL A 22 30.02 -6.90 3.03
CA VAL A 22 30.58 -6.45 1.74
C VAL A 22 32.03 -6.02 1.90
N LEU A 23 32.33 -5.35 3.02
CA LEU A 23 33.62 -4.76 3.28
C LEU A 23 34.58 -5.84 3.77
N SER A 24 35.65 -6.04 3.02
CA SER A 24 36.65 -7.05 3.34
C SER A 24 37.67 -6.54 4.36
N GLU A 25 37.92 -5.23 4.37
CA GLU A 25 38.82 -4.58 5.31
C GLU A 25 38.07 -3.98 6.50
N PHE A 26 38.44 -4.44 7.69
CA PHE A 26 37.84 -3.99 8.95
C PHE A 26 37.96 -2.48 9.18
N LYS A 27 39.07 -1.86 8.73
CA LYS A 27 39.30 -0.42 8.86
C LYS A 27 38.23 0.41 8.16
N HIS A 28 37.83 0.01 6.96
CA HIS A 28 36.78 0.69 6.20
C HIS A 28 35.40 0.49 6.82
N THR A 29 35.14 -0.71 7.35
CA THR A 29 33.90 -1.00 8.10
C THR A 29 33.77 -0.08 9.31
N LEU A 30 34.79 0.00 10.16
CA LEU A 30 34.77 0.88 11.34
C LEU A 30 34.56 2.34 10.94
N ARG A 31 35.25 2.81 9.90
CA ARG A 31 35.12 4.19 9.43
C ARG A 31 33.69 4.54 8.99
N LEU A 32 32.99 3.61 8.33
CA LEU A 32 31.59 3.77 7.97
C LEU A 32 30.67 3.71 9.18
N TYR A 33 30.98 2.88 10.18
CA TYR A 33 30.21 2.81 11.41
C TYR A 33 30.32 4.13 12.18
N ASP A 34 31.52 4.70 12.31
CA ASP A 34 31.73 6.02 12.90
C ASP A 34 30.89 7.08 12.18
N PHE A 35 30.87 7.04 10.84
CA PHE A 35 30.05 7.93 10.03
C PHE A 35 28.55 7.74 10.27
N PHE A 36 28.05 6.50 10.30
CA PHE A 36 26.63 6.22 10.52
C PHE A 36 26.17 6.60 11.93
N LEU A 37 27.01 6.36 12.94
CA LEU A 37 26.73 6.71 14.34
C LEU A 37 26.74 8.23 14.56
N ALA A 38 27.59 8.96 13.84
CA ALA A 38 27.66 10.42 13.92
C ALA A 38 26.60 11.14 13.05
N SER A 39 25.86 10.41 12.20
CA SER A 39 24.97 10.99 11.18
C SER A 39 23.50 10.60 11.39
N HIS A 40 22.63 11.06 10.49
CA HIS A 40 21.22 10.70 10.48
C HIS A 40 21.02 9.18 10.27
N PRO A 41 20.02 8.53 10.91
CA PRO A 41 19.81 7.07 10.80
C PRO A 41 19.58 6.52 9.38
N LEU A 42 19.18 7.39 8.45
CA LEU A 42 18.97 7.04 7.03
C LEU A 42 20.24 7.15 6.19
N MET A 43 21.35 7.62 6.74
CA MET A 43 22.61 7.81 6.02
C MET A 43 23.13 6.56 5.28
N PRO A 44 22.96 5.32 5.80
CA PRO A 44 23.31 4.11 5.04
C PRO A 44 22.60 4.01 3.67
N ILE A 45 21.40 4.56 3.52
CA ILE A 45 20.65 4.59 2.26
C ILE A 45 21.32 5.55 1.26
N TYR A 46 21.77 6.72 1.73
CA TYR A 46 22.48 7.69 0.90
C TYR A 46 23.84 7.16 0.45
N LEU A 47 24.54 6.44 1.33
CA LEU A 47 25.78 5.76 0.96
C LEU A 47 25.52 4.68 -0.11
N ALA A 48 24.49 3.84 0.07
CA ALA A 48 24.12 2.84 -0.92
C ALA A 48 23.82 3.48 -2.29
N ALA A 49 23.06 4.58 -2.31
CA ALA A 49 22.77 5.33 -3.54
C ALA A 49 24.06 5.87 -4.19
N THR A 50 24.98 6.40 -3.38
CA THR A 50 26.25 6.95 -3.85
C THR A 50 27.15 5.86 -4.45
N ILE A 51 27.18 4.66 -3.86
CA ILE A 51 27.92 3.50 -4.41
C ILE A 51 27.35 3.11 -5.79
N VAL A 52 26.02 3.05 -5.93
CA VAL A 52 25.36 2.74 -7.21
C VAL A 52 25.65 3.83 -8.25
N LEU A 53 25.62 5.11 -7.85
CA LEU A 53 25.94 6.24 -8.73
C LEU A 53 27.41 6.25 -9.16
N HIS A 54 28.33 5.87 -8.25
CA HIS A 54 29.75 5.75 -8.59
C HIS A 54 29.97 4.71 -9.70
N ARG A 55 29.21 3.62 -9.68
CA ARG A 55 29.26 2.53 -10.66
C ARG A 55 28.26 2.69 -11.82
N GLU A 56 27.72 3.89 -12.02
CA GLU A 56 26.70 4.15 -13.04
C GLU A 56 27.15 3.71 -14.44
N LYS A 57 28.43 3.91 -14.77
CA LYS A 57 28.99 3.51 -16.08
C LYS A 57 28.89 2.00 -16.32
N GLU A 58 29.28 1.20 -15.34
CA GLU A 58 29.19 -0.27 -15.40
C GLU A 58 27.72 -0.72 -15.49
N VAL A 59 26.84 -0.12 -14.67
CA VAL A 59 25.41 -0.44 -14.67
C VAL A 59 24.75 -0.12 -16.02
N LYS A 60 25.17 0.96 -16.68
CA LYS A 60 24.66 1.34 -18.02
C LYS A 60 25.21 0.49 -19.15
N GLN A 61 26.42 -0.06 -19.02
CA GLN A 61 27.03 -0.95 -20.00
C GLN A 61 26.50 -2.37 -19.91
N THR A 62 26.02 -2.77 -18.73
CA THR A 62 25.43 -4.09 -18.50
C THR A 62 24.11 -4.24 -19.25
N GLU A 63 23.80 -5.46 -19.68
CA GLU A 63 22.54 -5.78 -20.33
C GLU A 63 21.35 -5.36 -19.46
N CYS A 64 20.30 -4.87 -20.12
CA CYS A 64 19.10 -4.36 -19.45
C CYS A 64 18.17 -5.50 -19.00
N ASP A 65 18.74 -6.46 -18.29
CA ASP A 65 18.07 -7.63 -17.72
C ASP A 65 18.13 -7.60 -16.19
N MET A 66 17.08 -8.14 -15.56
CA MET A 66 16.92 -8.14 -14.10
C MET A 66 18.06 -8.90 -13.42
N ALA A 67 18.38 -10.11 -13.90
CA ALA A 67 19.37 -10.96 -13.26
C ALA A 67 20.78 -10.37 -13.39
N MET A 68 21.09 -9.78 -14.54
CA MET A 68 22.43 -9.26 -14.82
C MET A 68 22.72 -7.99 -14.05
N VAL A 69 21.77 -7.06 -13.99
CA VAL A 69 21.89 -5.86 -13.15
C VAL A 69 21.90 -6.23 -11.66
N HIS A 70 21.06 -7.18 -11.23
CA HIS A 70 21.07 -7.65 -9.84
C HIS A 70 22.42 -8.25 -9.48
N HIS A 71 22.97 -9.13 -10.31
CA HIS A 71 24.26 -9.77 -10.09
C HIS A 71 25.40 -8.75 -9.98
N LEU A 72 25.46 -7.79 -10.91
CA LEU A 72 26.46 -6.72 -10.90
C LEU A 72 26.37 -5.89 -9.61
N LEU A 73 25.16 -5.52 -9.21
CA LEU A 73 24.96 -4.69 -8.03
C LEU A 73 25.28 -5.45 -6.76
N SER A 74 24.81 -6.70 -6.60
CA SER A 74 25.07 -7.53 -5.41
C SER A 74 26.57 -7.74 -5.11
N ARG A 75 27.44 -7.60 -6.11
CA ARG A 75 28.90 -7.65 -5.93
C ARG A 75 29.49 -6.25 -5.96
N ILE A 76 29.89 -5.75 -4.81
CA ILE A 76 30.58 -4.47 -4.70
C ILE A 76 32.11 -4.69 -4.80
N PRO A 77 32.84 -3.92 -5.61
CA PRO A 77 34.29 -3.94 -5.66
C PRO A 77 34.92 -3.56 -4.31
N GLN A 78 36.03 -4.20 -3.95
CA GLN A 78 36.70 -3.93 -2.67
C GLN A 78 37.38 -2.54 -2.65
N ASP A 79 37.98 -2.13 -3.78
CA ASP A 79 38.71 -0.86 -3.94
C ASP A 79 37.80 0.34 -4.25
N LEU A 80 36.81 0.59 -3.40
CA LEU A 80 35.98 1.79 -3.50
C LEU A 80 36.59 2.95 -2.70
N PRO A 81 36.55 4.19 -3.23
CA PRO A 81 37.07 5.36 -2.52
C PRO A 81 36.09 5.83 -1.43
N TYR A 82 36.04 5.13 -0.29
CA TYR A 82 35.03 5.33 0.76
C TYR A 82 34.94 6.77 1.29
N GLU A 83 36.05 7.46 1.54
CA GLU A 83 36.02 8.85 2.03
C GLU A 83 35.32 9.80 1.04
N LEU A 84 35.56 9.61 -0.25
CA LEU A 84 34.90 10.39 -1.30
C LEU A 84 33.41 10.03 -1.40
N LEU A 85 33.05 8.75 -1.20
CA LEU A 85 31.65 8.31 -1.17
C LEU A 85 30.91 8.85 0.06
N ILE A 86 31.57 8.93 1.22
CA ILE A 86 31.01 9.53 2.44
C ILE A 86 30.68 11.00 2.20
N GLY A 87 31.62 11.78 1.64
CA GLY A 87 31.39 13.19 1.31
C GLY A 87 30.22 13.37 0.35
N ARG A 88 30.19 12.58 -0.74
CA ARG A 88 29.07 12.62 -1.70
C ARG A 88 27.73 12.19 -1.08
N ALA A 89 27.73 11.26 -0.12
CA ALA A 89 26.52 10.86 0.57
C ALA A 89 25.96 12.00 1.43
N GLN A 90 26.82 12.79 2.08
CA GLN A 90 26.43 14.01 2.77
C GLN A 90 25.87 15.05 1.78
N ASP A 91 26.55 15.30 0.66
CA ASP A 91 26.06 16.21 -0.37
C ASP A 91 24.67 15.80 -0.89
N LEU A 92 24.43 14.50 -1.03
CA LEU A 92 23.15 13.95 -1.50
C LEU A 92 22.06 14.06 -0.43
N PHE A 93 22.44 13.94 0.85
CA PHE A 93 21.55 14.17 1.98
C PHE A 93 21.08 15.63 2.04
N ASP A 94 21.99 16.58 1.85
CA ASP A 94 21.66 18.01 1.85
C ASP A 94 20.78 18.41 0.67
N GLN A 95 21.04 17.84 -0.52
CA GLN A 95 20.22 18.08 -1.71
C GLN A 95 18.82 17.43 -1.62
N TYR A 96 18.73 16.26 -0.99
CA TYR A 96 17.50 15.47 -0.92
C TYR A 96 17.19 15.03 0.51
N PRO A 97 16.73 15.94 1.39
CA PRO A 97 16.51 15.62 2.79
C PRO A 97 15.41 14.54 2.97
N PRO A 98 15.47 13.74 4.05
CA PRO A 98 14.53 12.66 4.30
C PRO A 98 13.05 13.06 4.25
N SER A 99 12.71 14.26 4.71
CA SER A 99 11.34 14.77 4.70
C SER A 99 10.77 14.92 3.29
N LEU A 100 11.62 15.32 2.34
CA LEU A 100 11.26 15.43 0.93
C LEU A 100 11.13 14.05 0.27
N LEU A 101 12.03 13.13 0.59
CA LEU A 101 11.95 11.74 0.10
C LEU A 101 10.71 11.02 0.63
N ALA A 102 10.37 11.18 1.91
CA ALA A 102 9.18 10.58 2.52
C ALA A 102 7.90 11.06 1.83
N LYS A 103 7.78 12.37 1.56
CA LYS A 103 6.65 12.94 0.80
C LYS A 103 6.53 12.31 -0.59
N ARG A 104 7.64 12.18 -1.33
CA ARG A 104 7.65 11.58 -2.66
C ARG A 104 7.31 10.09 -2.64
N ALA A 105 7.86 9.34 -1.68
CA ALA A 105 7.58 7.92 -1.50
C ALA A 105 6.10 7.66 -1.17
N ALA A 106 5.50 8.47 -0.30
CA ALA A 106 4.07 8.39 0.01
C ALA A 106 3.19 8.64 -1.23
N LEU A 107 3.55 9.61 -2.06
CA LEU A 107 2.84 9.88 -3.32
C LEU A 107 2.99 8.73 -4.33
N GLN A 108 4.16 8.12 -4.43
CA GLN A 108 4.39 6.96 -5.31
C GLN A 108 3.60 5.74 -4.84
N SER A 109 3.61 5.43 -3.55
CA SER A 109 2.82 4.33 -2.96
C SER A 109 1.33 4.49 -3.28
N ARG A 110 0.77 5.71 -3.09
CA ARG A 110 -0.62 6.01 -3.44
C ARG A 110 -0.94 5.76 -4.91
N LYS A 111 -0.05 6.18 -5.83
CA LYS A 111 -0.24 5.95 -7.27
C LYS A 111 -0.24 4.46 -7.60
N SER A 112 0.74 3.71 -7.11
CA SER A 112 0.85 2.26 -7.34
C SER A 112 -0.36 1.50 -6.81
N LEU A 113 -0.84 1.85 -5.61
CA LEU A 113 -2.05 1.27 -5.04
C LEU A 113 -3.29 1.61 -5.89
N SER A 114 -3.49 2.87 -6.29
CA SER A 114 -4.65 3.24 -7.11
C SER A 114 -4.71 2.49 -8.44
N ILE A 115 -3.55 2.29 -9.10
CA ILE A 115 -3.46 1.60 -10.38
C ILE A 115 -3.69 0.10 -10.21
N SER A 116 -3.11 -0.51 -9.16
CA SER A 116 -3.32 -1.94 -8.89
C SER A 116 -4.76 -2.23 -8.46
N THR A 117 -5.34 -1.41 -7.59
CA THR A 117 -6.73 -1.52 -7.15
C THR A 117 -7.70 -1.34 -8.31
N PHE A 118 -7.47 -0.36 -9.20
CA PHE A 118 -8.31 -0.18 -10.38
C PHE A 118 -8.24 -1.39 -11.33
N LYS A 119 -7.06 -1.90 -11.64
CA LYS A 119 -6.91 -3.11 -12.47
C LYS A 119 -7.54 -4.34 -11.81
N ALA A 120 -7.33 -4.52 -10.51
CA ALA A 120 -7.94 -5.63 -9.76
C ALA A 120 -9.47 -5.53 -9.78
N PHE A 121 -10.01 -4.33 -9.58
CA PHE A 121 -11.44 -4.05 -9.71
C PHE A 121 -11.94 -4.38 -11.12
N GLN A 122 -11.25 -3.91 -12.17
CA GLN A 122 -11.61 -4.18 -13.56
C GLN A 122 -11.61 -5.68 -13.86
N LEU A 123 -10.59 -6.43 -13.45
CA LEU A 123 -10.54 -7.89 -13.57
C LEU A 123 -11.69 -8.59 -12.81
N SER A 124 -12.08 -8.05 -11.66
CA SER A 124 -13.23 -8.55 -10.89
C SER A 124 -14.55 -8.28 -11.61
N THR A 125 -14.70 -7.11 -12.25
CA THR A 125 -15.90 -6.78 -13.03
C THR A 125 -16.06 -7.65 -14.27
N LEU A 126 -14.96 -8.15 -14.87
CA LEU A 126 -15.03 -9.11 -15.97
C LEU A 126 -15.59 -10.48 -15.54
N HIS A 127 -15.42 -10.84 -14.26
CA HIS A 127 -15.96 -12.08 -13.70
C HIS A 127 -17.38 -11.92 -13.13
N GLN A 128 -17.82 -10.70 -12.84
CA GLN A 128 -19.22 -10.45 -12.56
C GLN A 128 -20.04 -10.68 -13.84
N ARG A 129 -21.04 -11.56 -13.79
CA ARG A 129 -22.12 -11.63 -14.79
C ARG A 129 -23.28 -10.73 -14.33
N PRO A 130 -23.25 -9.41 -14.57
CA PRO A 130 -24.30 -8.49 -14.15
C PRO A 130 -25.67 -8.91 -14.71
N ASP A 131 -25.68 -9.56 -15.86
CA ASP A 131 -26.88 -10.05 -16.53
C ASP A 131 -27.58 -11.18 -15.78
N SER A 132 -26.89 -11.93 -14.93
CA SER A 132 -27.55 -13.01 -14.17
C SER A 132 -28.53 -12.46 -13.13
N VAL A 133 -28.22 -11.30 -12.54
CA VAL A 133 -29.12 -10.61 -11.60
C VAL A 133 -30.27 -9.97 -12.36
N LEU A 134 -29.99 -9.29 -13.48
CA LEU A 134 -31.03 -8.71 -14.32
C LEU A 134 -31.93 -9.80 -14.90
N GLN A 135 -31.41 -10.84 -15.54
CA GLN A 135 -32.18 -11.98 -16.05
C GLN A 135 -32.99 -12.69 -14.95
N ARG A 136 -32.50 -12.79 -13.72
CA ARG A 136 -33.29 -13.31 -12.60
C ARG A 136 -34.48 -12.40 -12.28
N LEU A 137 -34.29 -11.08 -12.30
CA LEU A 137 -35.38 -10.11 -12.14
C LEU A 137 -36.34 -10.13 -13.35
N THR A 138 -35.84 -10.21 -14.58
CA THR A 138 -36.67 -10.29 -15.79
C THR A 138 -37.46 -11.60 -15.86
N LYS A 139 -36.85 -12.74 -15.47
CA LYS A 139 -37.55 -14.04 -15.36
C LYS A 139 -38.60 -14.03 -14.24
N ALA A 140 -38.31 -13.39 -13.11
CA ALA A 140 -39.30 -13.22 -12.04
C ALA A 140 -40.47 -12.33 -12.47
N HIS A 141 -40.25 -11.34 -13.35
CA HIS A 141 -41.32 -10.53 -13.94
C HIS A 141 -42.08 -11.26 -15.07
N GLY A 142 -41.41 -12.06 -15.91
CA GLY A 142 -42.04 -12.80 -17.00
C GLY A 142 -42.86 -14.03 -16.57
N SER A 143 -42.64 -14.52 -15.34
CA SER A 143 -43.41 -15.64 -14.77
C SER A 143 -44.76 -15.24 -14.16
N ASN A 144 -45.08 -13.94 -14.09
CA ASN A 144 -46.31 -13.44 -13.48
C ASN A 144 -47.40 -13.04 -14.49
N SER A 145 -47.27 -13.37 -15.78
CA SER A 145 -48.22 -12.95 -16.83
C SER A 145 -48.94 -14.08 -17.57
N SER A 146 -49.41 -15.11 -16.85
CA SER A 146 -50.48 -15.99 -17.34
C SER A 146 -51.41 -16.42 -16.20
N GLY A 147 -52.40 -15.56 -15.90
CA GLY A 147 -53.50 -15.91 -15.00
C GLY A 147 -54.23 -14.72 -14.37
N HIS A 148 -55.15 -14.12 -15.13
CA HIS A 148 -56.40 -13.44 -14.71
C HIS A 148 -56.41 -12.36 -13.61
N GLY A 149 -56.89 -11.17 -13.98
CA GLY A 149 -57.79 -10.35 -13.13
C GLY A 149 -57.28 -8.95 -12.77
N LEU A 150 -57.98 -7.93 -13.28
CA LEU A 150 -57.82 -6.49 -13.08
C LEU A 150 -57.42 -6.06 -11.64
N GLU A 151 -56.38 -5.23 -11.52
CA GLU A 151 -56.51 -3.85 -11.04
C GLU A 151 -55.22 -3.05 -11.28
N ALA A 152 -55.39 -1.79 -11.68
CA ALA A 152 -54.34 -0.88 -12.07
C ALA A 152 -53.65 -0.21 -10.86
N ALA A 153 -52.39 0.17 -11.06
CA ALA A 153 -51.66 1.33 -10.52
C ALA A 153 -50.42 1.05 -9.64
N LEU A 154 -49.24 1.18 -10.28
CA LEU A 154 -48.03 1.93 -9.87
C LEU A 154 -47.34 1.67 -8.49
N PRO A 155 -46.03 1.97 -8.37
CA PRO A 155 -45.03 0.97 -8.02
C PRO A 155 -44.38 1.23 -6.65
N ARG A 156 -44.01 0.17 -5.90
CA ARG A 156 -42.97 0.31 -4.87
C ARG A 156 -42.45 -1.03 -4.33
N ALA A 157 -41.12 -1.11 -4.34
CA ALA A 157 -40.27 -1.76 -3.35
C ALA A 157 -40.44 -3.28 -3.10
N ARG A 158 -39.36 -4.00 -3.42
CA ARG A 158 -38.57 -4.75 -2.41
C ARG A 158 -39.39 -5.23 -1.21
N GLY A 159 -39.92 -6.45 -1.27
CA GLY A 159 -40.50 -7.06 -0.07
C GLY A 159 -41.43 -8.23 -0.34
N GLN A 160 -40.92 -9.35 -0.83
CA GLN A 160 -41.66 -10.62 -0.76
C GLN A 160 -40.78 -11.70 -0.15
N LEU A 161 -40.53 -11.52 1.15
CA LEU A 161 -40.33 -12.62 2.08
C LEU A 161 -41.33 -12.46 3.23
N TRP A 162 -42.62 -12.38 2.86
CA TRP A 162 -43.73 -12.67 3.77
C TRP A 162 -44.82 -13.43 3.04
N GLY A 163 -44.79 -14.74 3.24
CA GLY A 163 -45.94 -15.62 3.14
C GLY A 163 -46.00 -16.49 4.39
N ARG A 164 -46.74 -15.99 5.41
CA ARG A 164 -47.36 -16.76 6.50
C ARG A 164 -46.44 -17.33 7.60
N GLY A 165 -46.11 -16.47 8.59
CA GLY A 165 -45.58 -16.91 9.89
C GLY A 165 -44.92 -15.80 10.73
N ASN A 166 -45.62 -15.38 11.79
CA ASN A 166 -45.11 -14.74 13.01
C ASN A 166 -44.75 -13.24 13.04
N LYS A 167 -45.68 -12.48 13.65
CA LYS A 167 -45.49 -11.15 14.26
C LYS A 167 -44.22 -11.05 15.13
N MET A 168 -43.75 -12.16 15.72
CA MET A 168 -42.49 -12.21 16.48
C MET A 168 -41.24 -11.91 15.65
N VAL A 169 -41.21 -12.32 14.37
CA VAL A 169 -40.08 -12.01 13.48
C VAL A 169 -40.02 -10.51 13.19
N LYS A 170 -41.17 -9.85 13.08
CA LYS A 170 -41.26 -8.38 12.99
C LYS A 170 -40.67 -7.74 14.24
N MET A 171 -41.13 -8.14 15.42
CA MET A 171 -40.62 -7.59 16.68
C MET A 171 -39.12 -7.84 16.86
N ALA A 172 -38.60 -9.01 16.48
CA ALA A 172 -37.18 -9.34 16.56
C ALA A 172 -36.31 -8.47 15.64
N VAL A 173 -36.77 -8.21 14.41
CA VAL A 173 -36.06 -7.32 13.47
C VAL A 173 -36.04 -5.88 13.98
N TRP A 174 -37.14 -5.40 14.55
CA TRP A 174 -37.19 -4.07 15.17
C TRP A 174 -36.32 -3.98 16.43
N GLY A 175 -36.29 -5.04 17.24
CA GLY A 175 -35.41 -5.16 18.41
C GLY A 175 -33.92 -5.16 18.05
N LEU A 176 -33.51 -5.97 17.07
CA LEU A 176 -32.12 -6.06 16.62
C LEU A 176 -31.64 -4.78 15.92
N SER A 177 -32.53 -4.09 15.19
CA SER A 177 -32.21 -2.80 14.58
C SER A 177 -32.04 -1.70 15.64
N ALA A 178 -32.82 -1.73 16.72
CA ALA A 178 -32.72 -0.76 17.81
C ALA A 178 -31.45 -0.96 18.65
N THR A 179 -31.06 -2.21 18.92
CA THR A 179 -29.83 -2.51 19.67
C THR A 179 -28.56 -2.15 18.90
N LEU A 180 -28.52 -2.43 17.59
CA LEU A 180 -27.38 -2.03 16.75
C LEU A 180 -27.27 -0.49 16.65
N GLY A 181 -28.40 0.22 16.55
CA GLY A 181 -28.42 1.68 16.58
C GLY A 181 -27.90 2.26 17.90
N ALA A 182 -28.30 1.67 19.04
CA ALA A 182 -27.84 2.11 20.36
C ALA A 182 -26.33 1.86 20.58
N ALA A 183 -25.79 0.73 20.11
CA ALA A 183 -24.36 0.43 20.21
C ALA A 183 -23.52 1.41 19.37
N VAL A 184 -23.95 1.71 18.14
CA VAL A 184 -23.27 2.70 17.29
C VAL A 184 -23.32 4.10 17.89
N PHE A 185 -24.46 4.50 18.48
CA PHE A 185 -24.60 5.80 19.14
C PHE A 185 -23.76 5.90 20.43
N ALA A 186 -23.67 4.82 21.23
CA ALA A 186 -22.83 4.78 22.42
C ALA A 186 -21.33 4.84 22.08
N VAL A 187 -20.90 4.17 20.99
CA VAL A 187 -19.53 4.28 20.47
C VAL A 187 -19.25 5.68 19.95
N ALA A 188 -20.22 6.33 19.30
CA ALA A 188 -20.08 7.71 18.84
C ALA A 188 -20.01 8.72 20.01
N GLN A 189 -20.80 8.52 21.07
CA GLN A 189 -20.75 9.36 22.26
C GLN A 189 -19.45 9.17 23.04
N THR A 190 -18.99 7.92 23.22
CA THR A 190 -17.68 7.67 23.83
C THR A 190 -16.55 8.29 23.00
N ALA A 191 -16.60 8.23 21.67
CA ALA A 191 -15.59 8.88 20.82
C ALA A 191 -15.56 10.43 20.93
N MET A 192 -16.68 11.08 21.28
CA MET A 192 -16.70 12.54 21.51
C MET A 192 -16.12 12.94 22.87
N ASP A 193 -16.18 12.08 23.89
CA ASP A 193 -15.57 12.35 25.21
C ASP A 193 -14.04 12.29 25.21
N TRP A 194 -13.41 11.58 24.25
CA TRP A 194 -11.94 11.58 24.09
C TRP A 194 -11.40 12.81 23.33
N GLY A 195 -12.28 13.66 22.77
CA GLY A 195 -11.89 14.83 21.96
C GLY A 195 -11.08 15.90 22.70
N PRO A 196 -11.44 16.33 23.92
CA PRO A 196 -10.77 17.46 24.58
C PRO A 196 -9.48 17.08 25.33
N GLU A 197 -9.30 15.83 25.77
CA GLU A 197 -8.07 15.43 26.49
C GLU A 197 -6.88 15.16 25.56
N VAL A 198 -7.12 14.63 24.36
CA VAL A 198 -6.05 14.37 23.38
C VAL A 198 -5.50 15.67 22.77
N LEU A 199 -6.32 16.74 22.71
CA LEU A 199 -5.87 18.06 22.26
C LEU A 199 -5.05 18.83 23.30
N LEU A 200 -5.18 18.52 24.60
CA LEU A 200 -4.39 19.15 25.67
C LEU A 200 -3.05 18.45 25.95
N GLN A 201 -2.82 17.24 25.43
CA GLN A 201 -1.51 16.56 25.48
C GLN A 201 -0.65 16.77 24.21
N LEU A 202 -1.15 17.53 23.23
CA LEU A 202 -0.47 17.76 21.94
C LEU A 202 -0.09 19.23 21.68
N PHE A 203 -0.19 20.08 22.71
CA PHE A 203 0.43 21.42 22.78
C PHE A 203 1.21 21.58 24.08
#